data_AF-A0A5J6SRR7-F1
#
_entry.id   AF-A0A5J6SRR7-F1
#
_cell.length_a   1.000
_cell.length_b   1.000
_cell.length_c   1.000
_cell.angle_alpha   90.00
_cell.angle_beta   90.00
_cell.angle_gamma   90.00
#
_symmetry.space_group_name_H-M   'P 1'
#
loop_
_entity.id
_entity.type
_entity.pdbx_description
1 polymer ?
#
loop_
_entity_poly.entity_id
_entity_poly.type
_entity_poly.pdbx_seq_one_letter_code
_entity_poly.pdbx_strand_id
1 'polypeptide(L)'
;MLNSVIRRLLLFFIILLTISSVVYAENNDLEQGVNEEGTVVYHVKYDYDALSSFLKLSRDEYEKYWKEGLSIADMATKQGISRRDIEGYFYDFHFKEMQKWRIKGPLTEKHYFHLVYRLADEIEDFIERNPNRKTN
;
A
#
# COMPACT_ATOMS: atom_id res chain seq x y z
N MET A 1 -20.36 -4.69 -46.32
CA MET A 1 -20.91 -4.41 -44.97
C MET A 1 -20.51 -5.45 -43.91
N LEU A 2 -20.30 -6.73 -44.28
CA LEU A 2 -19.92 -7.82 -43.34
C LEU A 2 -18.60 -7.59 -42.56
N ASN A 3 -17.57 -7.02 -43.21
CA ASN A 3 -16.27 -6.76 -42.58
C ASN A 3 -16.30 -5.67 -41.49
N SER A 4 -17.26 -4.75 -41.53
CA SER A 4 -17.41 -3.69 -40.52
C SER A 4 -18.07 -4.21 -39.24
N VAL A 5 -18.93 -5.23 -39.33
CA VAL A 5 -19.66 -5.79 -38.19
C VAL A 5 -18.75 -6.74 -37.42
N ILE A 6 -17.98 -7.58 -38.12
CA ILE A 6 -17.00 -8.50 -37.52
C ILE A 6 -15.88 -7.73 -36.81
N ARG A 7 -15.38 -6.64 -37.42
CA ARG A 7 -14.37 -5.77 -36.80
C ARG A 7 -14.88 -5.04 -35.55
N ARG A 8 -16.17 -4.68 -35.50
CA ARG A 8 -16.80 -4.11 -34.29
C ARG A 8 -17.02 -5.17 -33.19
N LEU A 9 -17.35 -6.41 -33.55
CA LEU A 9 -17.46 -7.52 -32.59
C LEU A 9 -16.10 -7.88 -31.97
N LEU A 10 -15.03 -7.90 -32.77
CA LEU A 10 -13.66 -8.14 -32.30
C LEU A 10 -13.17 -7.06 -31.31
N LEU A 11 -13.53 -5.80 -31.54
CA LEU A 11 -13.19 -4.70 -30.63
C LEU A 11 -13.89 -4.80 -29.27
N PHE A 12 -15.14 -5.30 -29.22
CA PHE A 12 -15.84 -5.55 -27.96
C PHE A 12 -15.22 -6.71 -27.15
N PHE A 13 -14.67 -7.72 -27.83
CA PHE A 13 -14.06 -8.88 -27.17
C PHE A 13 -12.72 -8.52 -26.49
N ILE A 14 -11.96 -7.58 -27.07
CA ILE A 14 -10.69 -7.08 -26.49
C ILE A 14 -10.93 -6.29 -25.19
N ILE A 15 -12.04 -5.54 -25.11
CA ILE A 15 -12.41 -4.75 -23.92
C ILE A 15 -12.82 -5.66 -22.73
N LEU A 16 -13.35 -6.85 -22.99
CA LEU A 16 -13.71 -7.82 -21.94
C LEU A 16 -12.50 -8.55 -21.34
N LEU A 17 -11.43 -8.77 -22.12
CA LEU A 17 -10.24 -9.50 -21.65
C LEU A 17 -9.34 -8.68 -20.71
N THR A 18 -9.40 -7.34 -20.76
CA THR A 18 -8.60 -6.49 -19.88
C THR A 18 -9.11 -6.42 -18.44
N ILE A 19 -10.34 -6.88 -18.17
CA ILE A 19 -10.94 -6.83 -16.82
C ILE A 19 -10.46 -8.02 -15.97
N SER A 20 -10.16 -9.17 -16.60
CA SER A 20 -9.82 -10.40 -15.88
C SER A 20 -8.46 -10.39 -15.18
N SER A 21 -7.47 -9.62 -15.67
CA SER A 21 -6.12 -9.61 -15.07
C SER A 21 -6.05 -8.87 -13.73
N VAL A 22 -6.82 -7.79 -13.58
CA VAL A 22 -6.84 -6.98 -12.35
C VAL A 22 -7.42 -7.77 -11.17
N VAL A 23 -8.51 -8.52 -11.40
CA VAL A 23 -9.15 -9.35 -10.38
C VAL A 23 -8.24 -10.49 -9.91
N TYR A 24 -7.45 -11.08 -10.81
CA TYR A 24 -6.55 -12.18 -10.47
C TYR A 24 -5.36 -11.72 -9.62
N ALA A 25 -4.78 -10.55 -9.92
CA ALA A 25 -3.72 -9.96 -9.11
C ALA A 25 -4.21 -9.61 -7.69
N GLU A 26 -5.39 -8.99 -7.57
CA GLU A 26 -6.00 -8.63 -6.29
C GLU A 26 -6.25 -9.87 -5.41
N ASN A 27 -6.75 -10.98 -5.96
CA ASN A 27 -7.02 -12.18 -5.16
C ASN A 27 -5.73 -12.87 -4.65
N ASN A 28 -4.66 -12.90 -5.43
CA ASN A 28 -3.38 -13.52 -5.01
C ASN A 28 -2.74 -12.79 -3.82
N ASP A 29 -2.75 -11.46 -3.85
CA ASP A 29 -2.22 -10.63 -2.74
C ASP A 29 -3.03 -10.82 -1.45
N LEU A 30 -4.30 -11.18 -1.60
CA LEU A 30 -5.20 -11.50 -0.50
C LEU A 30 -5.05 -12.96 -0.01
N GLU A 31 -4.63 -13.92 -0.84
CA GLU A 31 -4.36 -15.27 -0.32
C GLU A 31 -3.05 -15.31 0.49
N GLN A 32 -2.05 -14.53 0.10
CA GLN A 32 -0.75 -14.49 0.77
C GLN A 32 -0.80 -13.90 2.20
N GLY A 33 -1.82 -13.10 2.52
CA GLY A 33 -1.96 -12.46 3.83
C GLY A 33 -2.82 -13.22 4.84
N VAL A 34 -3.22 -14.46 4.54
CA VAL A 34 -4.00 -15.32 5.45
C VAL A 34 -3.13 -16.47 5.94
N ASN A 35 -3.12 -16.72 7.25
CA ASN A 35 -2.41 -17.87 7.80
C ASN A 35 -3.18 -19.19 7.59
N GLU A 36 -2.56 -20.31 7.96
CA GLU A 36 -3.17 -21.66 7.84
C GLU A 36 -4.50 -21.81 8.59
N GLU A 37 -4.76 -20.94 9.57
CA GLU A 37 -6.00 -20.91 10.36
C GLU A 37 -7.10 -20.03 9.74
N GLY A 38 -6.88 -19.47 8.55
CA GLY A 38 -7.85 -18.58 7.89
C GLY A 38 -7.89 -17.16 8.47
N THR A 39 -6.90 -16.78 9.28
CA THR A 39 -6.81 -15.46 9.92
C THR A 39 -5.87 -14.53 9.17
N VAL A 40 -6.28 -13.29 8.96
CA VAL A 40 -5.46 -12.28 8.29
C VAL A 40 -4.26 -11.91 9.16
N VAL A 41 -3.05 -12.08 8.63
CA VAL A 41 -1.79 -11.57 9.22
C VAL A 41 -1.42 -10.31 8.46
N TYR A 42 -1.58 -9.16 9.12
CA TYR A 42 -1.35 -7.85 8.52
C TYR A 42 -0.12 -7.18 9.13
N HIS A 43 0.70 -6.61 8.26
CA HIS A 43 1.89 -5.82 8.58
C HIS A 43 1.81 -4.48 7.86
N VAL A 44 2.58 -3.49 8.32
CA VAL A 44 2.80 -2.26 7.55
C VAL A 44 3.32 -2.60 6.15
N LYS A 45 2.72 -1.94 5.17
CA LYS A 45 2.91 -2.06 3.73
C LYS A 45 3.00 -0.63 3.19
N TYR A 46 3.71 -0.45 2.09
CA TYR A 46 3.80 0.85 1.46
C TYR A 46 4.10 0.67 -0.02
N ASP A 47 3.60 1.61 -0.81
CA ASP A 47 4.02 1.79 -2.18
C ASP A 47 5.14 2.83 -2.18
N TYR A 48 6.32 2.44 -2.67
CA TYR A 48 7.50 3.30 -2.67
C TYR A 48 7.29 4.55 -3.53
N ASP A 49 6.70 4.41 -4.72
CA ASP A 49 6.54 5.51 -5.67
C ASP A 49 5.48 6.50 -5.16
N ALA A 50 4.39 5.98 -4.57
CA ALA A 50 3.36 6.80 -3.94
C ALA A 50 3.91 7.55 -2.71
N LEU A 51 4.70 6.88 -1.87
CA LEU A 51 5.33 7.50 -0.70
C LEU A 51 6.32 8.58 -1.11
N SER A 52 7.19 8.30 -2.07
CA SER A 52 8.15 9.28 -2.61
C SER A 52 7.43 10.49 -3.18
N SER A 53 6.32 10.27 -3.91
CA SER A 53 5.47 11.34 -4.45
C SER A 53 4.81 12.17 -3.36
N PHE A 54 4.29 11.54 -2.30
CA PHE A 54 3.71 12.22 -1.13
C PHE A 54 4.75 13.10 -0.43
N LEU A 55 5.96 12.56 -0.25
CA LEU A 55 7.10 13.28 0.32
C LEU A 55 7.66 14.35 -0.62
N LYS A 56 7.21 14.43 -1.88
CA LYS A 56 7.75 15.32 -2.92
C LYS A 56 9.25 15.09 -3.17
N LEU A 57 9.67 13.84 -3.08
CA LEU A 57 11.03 13.41 -3.35
C LEU A 57 11.07 12.61 -4.65
N SER A 58 12.12 12.80 -5.43
CA SER A 58 12.51 11.79 -6.41
C SER A 58 13.06 10.54 -5.70
N ARG A 59 13.09 9.43 -6.42
CA ARG A 59 13.69 8.18 -5.96
C ARG A 59 15.15 8.37 -5.51
N ASP A 60 15.92 9.11 -6.29
CA ASP A 60 17.34 9.36 -6.00
C ASP A 60 17.52 10.18 -4.71
N GLU A 61 16.66 11.18 -4.48
CA GLU A 61 16.68 11.98 -3.26
C GLU A 61 16.28 11.16 -2.04
N TYR A 62 15.22 10.34 -2.16
CA TYR A 62 14.80 9.43 -1.10
C TYR A 62 15.94 8.47 -0.74
N GLU A 63 16.51 7.77 -1.74
CA GLU A 63 17.60 6.81 -1.50
C GLU A 63 18.84 7.48 -0.91
N LYS A 64 19.16 8.71 -1.34
CA LYS A 64 20.24 9.51 -0.77
C LYS A 64 19.98 9.80 0.72
N TYR A 65 18.82 10.36 1.06
CA TYR A 65 18.47 10.67 2.45
C TYR A 65 18.42 9.42 3.32
N TRP A 66 17.94 8.31 2.77
CA TRP A 66 17.94 7.03 3.47
C TRP A 66 19.36 6.54 3.80
N LYS A 67 20.31 6.68 2.86
CA LYS A 67 21.73 6.36 3.07
C LYS A 67 22.41 7.32 4.05
N GLU A 68 21.97 8.57 4.09
CA GLU A 68 22.41 9.58 5.05
C GLU A 68 21.86 9.34 6.48
N GLY A 69 20.94 8.38 6.65
CA GLY A 69 20.43 7.98 7.95
C GLY A 69 19.12 8.67 8.36
N LEU A 70 18.46 9.39 7.46
CA LEU A 70 17.17 10.03 7.73
C LEU A 70 16.03 9.01 7.73
N SER A 71 15.17 9.06 8.74
CA SER A 71 13.90 8.32 8.74
C SER A 71 12.89 8.91 7.75
N ILE A 72 11.78 8.22 7.49
CA ILE A 72 10.68 8.77 6.69
C ILE A 72 10.13 10.04 7.38
N ALA A 73 10.06 10.04 8.70
CA ALA A 73 9.64 11.21 9.47
C ALA A 73 10.62 12.38 9.35
N ASP A 74 11.94 12.12 9.33
CA ASP A 74 12.95 13.16 9.09
C ASP A 74 12.81 13.73 7.67
N MET A 75 12.59 12.87 6.68
CA MET A 75 12.36 13.28 5.29
C MET A 75 11.09 14.12 5.15
N ALA A 76 9.99 13.72 5.78
CA ALA A 76 8.74 14.47 5.79
C ALA A 76 8.95 15.86 6.42
N THR A 77 9.61 15.91 7.58
CA THR A 77 9.94 17.16 8.28
C THR A 77 10.76 18.10 7.39
N LYS A 78 11.76 17.56 6.67
CA LYS A 78 12.60 18.33 5.73
C LYS A 78 11.79 18.95 4.59
N GLN A 79 10.67 18.33 4.22
CA GLN A 79 9.77 18.77 3.15
C GLN A 79 8.60 19.62 3.67
N GLY A 80 8.62 19.98 4.95
CA GLY A 80 7.56 20.77 5.59
C GLY A 80 6.25 20.00 5.79
N ILE A 81 6.29 18.67 5.73
CA ILE A 81 5.15 17.79 6.00
C ILE A 81 5.15 17.48 7.50
N SER A 82 4.01 17.67 8.15
CA SER A 82 3.93 17.44 9.59
C SER A 82 3.93 15.95 9.92
N ARG A 83 4.35 15.61 11.15
CA ARG A 83 4.25 14.25 11.69
C ARG A 83 2.84 13.65 11.52
N ARG A 84 1.83 14.45 11.83
CA ARG A 84 0.41 14.05 11.70
C ARG A 84 0.04 13.71 10.26
N ASP A 85 0.55 14.46 9.29
CA ASP A 85 0.21 14.25 7.88
C ASP A 85 0.84 12.96 7.35
N ILE A 86 2.08 12.65 7.73
CA ILE A 86 2.73 11.40 7.31
C ILE A 86 2.09 10.18 8.00
N GLU A 87 1.75 10.25 9.28
CA GLU A 87 0.97 9.20 9.95
C GLU A 87 -0.40 9.02 9.29
N GLY A 88 -1.09 10.13 9.01
CA GLY A 88 -2.39 10.13 8.32
C GLY A 88 -2.34 9.48 6.95
N TYR A 89 -1.26 9.68 6.18
CA TYR A 89 -1.03 9.00 4.91
C TYR A 89 -1.00 7.47 5.08
N PHE A 90 -0.25 6.96 6.07
CA PHE A 90 -0.19 5.52 6.34
C PHE A 90 -1.51 4.97 6.87
N TYR A 91 -2.19 5.69 7.78
CA TYR A 91 -3.49 5.28 8.28
C TYR A 91 -4.53 5.14 7.17
N ASP A 92 -4.61 6.11 6.25
CA ASP A 92 -5.55 6.07 5.13
C ASP A 92 -5.22 4.92 4.16
N PHE A 93 -3.94 4.73 3.85
CA PHE A 93 -3.48 3.61 3.01
C PHE A 93 -3.88 2.26 3.62
N HIS A 94 -3.55 2.04 4.90
CA HIS A 94 -3.83 0.78 5.58
C HIS A 94 -5.32 0.54 5.81
N PHE A 95 -6.09 1.59 6.09
CA PHE A 95 -7.53 1.50 6.17
C PHE A 95 -8.11 0.95 4.86
N LYS A 96 -7.72 1.52 3.72
CA LYS A 96 -8.18 1.08 2.38
C LYS A 96 -7.80 -0.36 2.09
N GLU A 97 -6.56 -0.74 2.40
CA GLU A 97 -6.10 -2.12 2.26
C GLU A 97 -6.95 -3.07 3.09
N MET A 98 -7.17 -2.78 4.39
CA MET A 98 -8.02 -3.59 5.26
C MET A 98 -9.46 -3.69 4.78
N GLN A 99 -10.02 -2.65 4.14
CA GLN A 99 -11.37 -2.75 3.58
C GLN A 99 -11.49 -3.82 2.49
N LYS A 100 -10.44 -4.03 1.68
CA LYS A 100 -10.44 -5.13 0.67
C LYS A 100 -10.64 -6.50 1.33
N TRP A 101 -9.95 -6.71 2.45
CA TRP A 101 -10.08 -7.93 3.26
C TRP A 101 -11.45 -8.07 3.94
N ARG A 102 -12.03 -6.96 4.41
CA ARG A 102 -13.37 -6.97 5.04
C ARG A 102 -14.47 -7.30 4.03
N ILE A 103 -14.39 -6.73 2.83
CA ILE A 103 -15.37 -6.98 1.76
C ILE A 103 -15.37 -8.46 1.35
N LYS A 104 -14.20 -9.10 1.32
CA LYS A 104 -14.04 -10.50 0.91
C LYS A 104 -14.36 -11.51 2.03
N GLY A 105 -14.52 -11.04 3.28
CA GLY A 105 -14.88 -11.87 4.45
C GLY A 105 -13.77 -12.38 5.39
N PRO A 106 -12.48 -12.54 5.02
CA PRO A 106 -11.48 -13.09 5.94
C PRO A 106 -11.13 -12.17 7.13
N LEU A 107 -11.45 -10.87 7.05
CA LEU A 107 -11.21 -9.92 8.14
C LEU A 107 -12.51 -9.59 8.89
N THR A 108 -12.75 -10.28 10.01
CA THR A 108 -13.87 -9.97 10.92
C THR A 108 -13.71 -8.60 11.57
N GLU A 109 -14.81 -7.99 12.04
CA GLU A 109 -14.78 -6.69 12.72
C GLU A 109 -13.92 -6.72 14.00
N LYS A 110 -14.06 -7.76 14.83
CA LYS A 110 -13.24 -7.94 16.03
C LYS A 110 -11.75 -8.01 15.69
N HIS A 111 -11.40 -8.76 14.64
CA HIS A 111 -10.01 -8.89 14.20
C HIS A 111 -9.47 -7.58 13.62
N TYR A 112 -10.31 -6.85 12.87
CA TYR A 112 -9.98 -5.51 12.37
C TYR A 112 -9.58 -4.56 13.49
N PHE A 113 -10.36 -4.45 14.57
CA PHE A 113 -10.00 -3.57 15.68
C PHE A 113 -8.68 -3.95 16.33
N HIS A 114 -8.41 -5.25 16.51
CA HIS A 114 -7.14 -5.72 17.05
C HIS A 114 -5.96 -5.33 16.14
N LEU A 115 -6.12 -5.45 14.82
CA LEU A 115 -5.11 -5.02 13.85
C LEU A 115 -4.89 -3.51 13.87
N VAL A 116 -5.95 -2.70 13.91
CA VAL A 116 -5.85 -1.24 13.92
C VAL A 116 -5.06 -0.73 15.13
N TYR A 117 -5.29 -1.29 16.33
CA TYR A 117 -4.53 -0.90 17.51
C TYR A 117 -3.04 -1.20 17.38
N ARG A 118 -2.68 -2.41 16.94
CA ARG A 118 -1.27 -2.78 16.75
C ARG A 118 -0.61 -1.98 15.63
N LEU A 119 -1.37 -1.68 14.58
CA LEU A 119 -0.86 -0.99 13.41
C LEU A 119 -0.42 0.45 13.72
N ALA A 120 -1.06 1.12 14.68
CA ALA A 120 -0.65 2.47 15.08
C ALA A 120 0.81 2.49 15.54
N ASP A 121 1.17 1.60 16.46
CA ASP A 121 2.54 1.44 16.95
C ASP A 121 3.49 0.98 15.82
N GLU A 122 3.06 0.04 14.98
CA GLU A 122 3.87 -0.44 13.85
C GLU A 122 4.16 0.68 12.83
N ILE A 123 3.21 1.57 12.57
CA ILE A 123 3.38 2.73 11.68
C ILE A 123 4.39 3.69 12.28
N GLU A 124 4.25 4.03 13.57
CA GLU A 124 5.18 4.91 14.28
C GLU A 124 6.62 4.37 14.19
N ASP A 125 6.81 3.10 14.54
CA ASP A 125 8.10 2.42 14.43
C ASP A 125 8.63 2.43 12.99
N PHE A 126 7.76 2.19 12.01
CA PHE A 126 8.13 2.13 10.61
C PHE A 126 8.65 3.48 10.10
N ILE A 127 7.94 4.58 10.39
CA ILE A 127 8.33 5.92 9.89
C ILE A 127 9.54 6.49 10.62
N GLU A 128 9.85 6.02 11.82
CA GLU A 128 11.05 6.36 12.58
C GLU A 128 12.28 5.50 12.25
N ARG A 129 12.05 4.33 11.66
CA ARG A 129 13.14 3.38 11.38
C ARG A 129 14.06 3.90 10.29
N ASN A 130 15.35 3.92 10.58
CA ASN A 130 16.39 3.87 9.56
C ASN A 130 17.57 3.02 10.07
N PRO A 131 17.90 1.88 9.43
CA PRO A 131 19.00 1.01 9.83
C PRO A 131 20.40 1.62 9.62
N ASN A 132 20.51 2.66 8.79
CA ASN A 132 21.72 3.42 8.54
C ASN A 132 21.88 4.63 9.49
N ARG A 133 20.93 4.86 10.41
CA ARG A 133 21.01 5.96 11.37
C ARG A 133 22.19 5.74 12.30
N LYS A 134 23.18 6.63 12.23
CA LYS A 134 24.32 6.61 13.15
C LYS A 134 23.86 7.17 14.50
N THR A 135 23.84 6.32 15.53
CA THR A 135 23.70 6.75 16.92
C THR A 135 25.05 7.26 17.40
N ASN A 136 25.16 8.57 17.67
CA ASN A 136 26.31 9.15 18.37
C ASN A 136 26.26 8.83 19.86
#